data_AF-A0A7U4QUU8-F1
#
_entry.id   AF-A0A7U4QUU8-F1
#
_cell.length_a   1.000
_cell.length_b   1.000
_cell.length_c   1.000
_cell.angle_alpha   90.00
_cell.angle_beta   90.00
_cell.angle_gamma   90.00
#
_symmetry.space_group_name_H-M   'P 1'
#
loop_
_entity.id
_entity.type
_entity.pdbx_description
1 polymer ?
#
loop_
_entity_poly.entity_id
_entity_poly.type
_entity_poly.pdbx_seq_one_letter_code
_entity_poly.pdbx_strand_id
1 'polypeptide(L)'
;MALAIATYAPKAPDSTGAQVSASDNQPALFRHWLSREPSRAAEFADFERFLIREKVDGILPAWSLLWVDRHLASRKCPTEPFVLPPKEQWPKLVPTLKLIRDHVQPSIGPVEVVSGFRTKGFNACIGGASRSAHLQFGALDLIPVNPAKAPHEPYKSLCRMWRTTPTTLALGLGAYYDPDYVGPRGRQRFHIDTFGKRTWGFGYGAKTSFCLDDRSR
;
A
#
# COMPACT_ATOMS: atom_id res chain seq x y z
N MET A 1 -27.31 -28.89 -27.26
CA MET A 1 -26.19 -28.01 -27.66
C MET A 1 -25.37 -27.77 -26.39
N ALA A 2 -24.30 -28.54 -26.19
CA ALA A 2 -23.51 -28.52 -24.95
C ALA A 2 -22.38 -27.47 -25.08
N LEU A 3 -22.29 -26.53 -24.15
CA LEU A 3 -21.17 -25.59 -24.07
C LEU A 3 -19.95 -26.31 -23.48
N ALA A 4 -18.85 -26.31 -24.22
CA ALA A 4 -17.55 -26.77 -23.75
C ALA A 4 -16.96 -25.76 -22.76
N ILE A 5 -16.62 -26.23 -21.55
CA ILE A 5 -15.88 -25.47 -20.55
C ILE A 5 -14.40 -25.55 -20.93
N ALA A 6 -13.82 -24.42 -21.34
CA ALA A 6 -12.38 -24.32 -21.57
C ALA A 6 -11.63 -24.37 -20.23
N THR A 7 -11.01 -25.50 -19.93
CA THR A 7 -10.10 -25.66 -18.80
C THR A 7 -8.78 -24.95 -19.12
N TYR A 8 -8.49 -23.85 -18.43
CA TYR A 8 -7.20 -23.17 -18.53
C TYR A 8 -6.15 -23.93 -17.70
N ALA A 9 -5.22 -24.62 -18.37
CA ALA A 9 -4.06 -25.22 -17.74
C ALA A 9 -2.91 -24.18 -17.69
N PRO A 10 -2.29 -23.91 -16.53
CA PRO A 10 -1.16 -23.00 -16.47
C PRO A 10 0.08 -23.64 -17.10
N LYS A 11 0.73 -22.91 -18.00
CA LYS A 11 2.03 -23.27 -18.61
C LYS A 11 3.12 -23.24 -17.53
N ALA A 12 3.96 -24.27 -17.48
CA ALA A 12 5.09 -24.32 -16.55
C ALA A 12 6.10 -23.19 -16.84
N PRO A 13 6.69 -22.56 -15.80
CA PRO A 13 7.66 -21.50 -16.00
C PRO A 13 8.99 -22.06 -16.52
N ASP A 14 9.51 -21.39 -17.55
CA ASP A 14 10.81 -21.70 -18.16
C ASP A 14 11.94 -21.27 -17.22
N SER A 15 12.87 -22.18 -16.95
CA SER A 15 13.94 -22.00 -15.97
C SER A 15 15.08 -21.17 -16.57
N THR A 16 15.05 -19.86 -16.35
CA THR A 16 16.25 -19.01 -16.46
C THR A 16 16.40 -18.19 -15.18
N GLY A 17 17.59 -18.22 -14.60
CA GLY A 17 17.93 -17.69 -13.28
C GLY A 17 17.90 -16.16 -13.18
N ALA A 18 16.72 -15.56 -13.29
CA ALA A 18 16.46 -14.20 -12.86
C ALA A 18 16.09 -14.20 -11.36
N GLN A 19 16.77 -13.35 -10.59
CA GLN A 19 16.45 -13.09 -9.19
C GLN A 19 14.97 -12.69 -9.07
N VAL A 20 14.14 -13.60 -8.58
CA VAL A 20 12.69 -13.40 -8.42
C VAL A 20 12.45 -12.27 -7.43
N SER A 21 11.84 -11.19 -7.88
CA SER A 21 11.54 -10.05 -7.03
C SER A 21 10.49 -10.44 -5.98
N ALA A 22 10.56 -9.85 -4.78
CA ALA A 22 9.66 -10.19 -3.67
C ALA A 22 8.17 -9.91 -3.95
N SER A 23 7.83 -9.15 -5.00
CA SER A 23 6.43 -8.91 -5.42
C SER A 23 5.83 -10.11 -6.16
N ASP A 24 6.63 -10.86 -6.94
CA ASP A 24 6.11 -11.88 -7.86
C ASP A 24 5.54 -13.12 -7.15
N ASN A 25 5.90 -13.34 -5.88
CA ASN A 25 5.41 -14.47 -5.08
C ASN A 25 4.31 -14.09 -4.06
N GLN A 26 3.95 -12.81 -3.95
CA GLN A 26 2.96 -12.37 -2.94
C GLN A 26 1.58 -13.02 -3.13
N PRO A 27 1.03 -13.16 -4.37
CA PRO A 27 -0.24 -13.86 -4.56
C PRO A 27 -0.20 -15.33 -4.12
N ALA A 28 0.91 -16.03 -4.32
CA ALA A 28 1.06 -17.41 -3.88
C ALA A 28 1.20 -17.50 -2.35
N LEU A 29 1.94 -16.57 -1.74
CA LEU A 29 2.02 -16.45 -0.29
C LEU A 29 0.64 -16.15 0.33
N PHE A 30 -0.17 -15.32 -0.33
CA PHE A 30 -1.54 -15.04 0.09
C PHE A 30 -2.41 -16.29 0.03
N ARG A 31 -2.38 -17.04 -1.08
CA ARG A 31 -3.10 -18.31 -1.20
C ARG A 31 -2.69 -19.32 -0.12
N HIS A 32 -1.40 -19.40 0.20
CA HIS A 32 -0.91 -20.22 1.29
C HIS A 32 -1.43 -19.73 2.63
N TRP A 33 -1.35 -18.43 2.91
CA TRP A 33 -1.86 -17.84 4.16
C TRP A 33 -3.37 -18.07 4.35
N LEU A 34 -4.17 -17.96 3.28
CA LEU A 34 -5.60 -18.28 3.30
C LEU A 34 -5.87 -19.75 3.62
N SER A 35 -5.07 -20.69 3.09
CA SER A 35 -5.33 -22.12 3.27
C SER A 35 -4.98 -22.64 4.67
N ARG A 36 -4.24 -21.87 5.47
CA ARG A 36 -3.86 -22.26 6.84
C ARG A 36 -5.02 -22.26 7.83
N GLU A 37 -6.06 -21.47 7.59
CA GLU A 37 -7.21 -21.34 8.49
C GLU A 37 -8.51 -21.12 7.68
N PRO A 38 -9.51 -22.03 7.77
CA PRO A 38 -10.74 -21.93 6.97
C PRO A 38 -11.52 -20.62 7.14
N SER A 39 -11.50 -20.01 8.33
CA SER A 39 -12.20 -18.74 8.59
C SER A 39 -11.66 -17.59 7.74
N ARG A 40 -10.35 -17.58 7.43
CA ARG A 40 -9.71 -16.51 6.63
C ARG A 40 -10.31 -16.40 5.24
N ALA A 41 -10.63 -17.53 4.60
CA ALA A 41 -11.24 -17.53 3.28
C ALA A 41 -12.65 -16.92 3.30
N ALA A 42 -13.47 -17.27 4.31
CA ALA A 42 -14.80 -16.71 4.47
C ALA A 42 -14.76 -15.20 4.79
N GLU A 43 -13.86 -14.78 5.68
CA GLU A 43 -13.65 -13.38 6.05
C GLU A 43 -13.09 -12.54 4.89
N PHE A 44 -12.17 -13.10 4.10
CA PHE A 44 -11.67 -12.44 2.89
C PHE A 44 -12.78 -12.25 1.85
N ALA A 45 -13.63 -13.26 1.66
CA ALA A 45 -14.78 -13.14 0.77
C ALA A 45 -15.78 -12.06 1.25
N ASP A 46 -15.98 -11.90 2.57
CA ASP A 46 -16.74 -10.78 3.13
C ASP A 46 -16.08 -9.43 2.82
N PHE A 47 -14.75 -9.36 2.92
CA PHE A 47 -13.98 -8.16 2.63
C PHE A 47 -14.08 -7.77 1.14
N GLU A 48 -13.98 -8.73 0.22
CA GLU A 48 -14.19 -8.48 -1.21
C GLU A 48 -15.60 -7.98 -1.51
N ARG A 49 -16.63 -8.59 -0.92
CA ARG A 49 -18.02 -8.10 -1.05
C ARG A 49 -18.19 -6.68 -0.52
N PHE A 50 -17.50 -6.34 0.57
CA PHE A 50 -17.47 -4.98 1.09
C PHE A 50 -16.88 -4.00 0.06
N LEU A 51 -15.73 -4.31 -0.53
CA LEU A 51 -15.10 -3.43 -1.53
C LEU A 51 -15.98 -3.22 -2.76
N ILE A 52 -16.65 -4.27 -3.24
CA ILE A 52 -17.60 -4.21 -4.36
C ILE A 52 -18.78 -3.29 -4.03
N ARG A 53 -19.39 -3.47 -2.85
CA ARG A 53 -20.52 -2.64 -2.41
C ARG A 53 -20.15 -1.15 -2.32
N GLU A 54 -18.94 -0.85 -1.86
CA GLU A 54 -18.41 0.50 -1.75
C GLU A 54 -17.88 1.07 -3.08
N LYS A 55 -17.90 0.26 -4.15
CA LYS A 55 -17.42 0.60 -5.51
C LYS A 55 -15.94 1.04 -5.50
N VAL A 56 -15.14 0.36 -4.70
CA VAL A 56 -13.69 0.55 -4.58
C VAL A 56 -12.92 -0.75 -4.86
N ASP A 57 -13.61 -1.79 -5.32
CA ASP A 57 -12.99 -2.95 -5.95
C ASP A 57 -12.26 -2.53 -7.24
N GLY A 58 -11.20 -3.26 -7.59
CA GLY A 58 -10.43 -3.02 -8.81
C GLY A 58 -9.45 -1.83 -8.78
N ILE A 59 -9.51 -0.94 -7.79
CA ILE A 59 -8.53 0.16 -7.64
C ILE A 59 -7.13 -0.41 -7.37
N LEU A 60 -7.07 -1.39 -6.46
CA LEU A 60 -5.91 -2.18 -6.09
C LEU A 60 -6.36 -3.63 -5.85
N PRO A 61 -5.50 -4.66 -6.02
CA PRO A 61 -5.88 -6.04 -5.73
C PRO A 61 -6.31 -6.21 -4.26
N ALA A 62 -7.47 -6.79 -4.01
CA ALA A 62 -8.04 -6.89 -2.65
C ALA A 62 -7.09 -7.56 -1.64
N TRP A 63 -6.42 -8.64 -2.07
CA TRP A 63 -5.44 -9.35 -1.23
C TRP A 63 -4.27 -8.45 -0.79
N SER A 64 -3.86 -7.49 -1.64
CA SER A 64 -2.71 -6.62 -1.37
C SER A 64 -2.99 -5.61 -0.26
N LEU A 65 -4.28 -5.27 -0.05
CA LEU A 65 -4.70 -4.36 1.03
C LEU A 65 -4.46 -4.96 2.43
N LEU A 66 -4.32 -6.30 2.51
CA LEU A 66 -4.08 -7.03 3.76
C LEU A 66 -2.59 -7.19 4.09
N TRP A 67 -1.70 -6.72 3.21
CA TRP A 67 -0.25 -6.87 3.35
C TRP A 67 0.30 -6.00 4.48
N VAL A 68 0.94 -6.60 5.50
CA VAL A 68 1.29 -5.88 6.75
C VAL A 68 2.53 -4.99 6.65
N ASP A 69 3.40 -5.22 5.65
CA ASP A 69 4.78 -4.72 5.51
C ASP A 69 5.85 -5.64 6.10
N ARG A 70 6.15 -6.69 5.34
CA ARG A 70 7.17 -7.68 5.72
C ARG A 70 8.59 -7.12 5.70
N HIS A 71 8.89 -6.00 5.04
CA HIS A 71 10.25 -5.46 5.07
C HIS A 71 10.69 -5.03 6.47
N LEU A 72 9.71 -4.68 7.32
CA LEU A 72 9.94 -4.34 8.72
C LEU A 72 9.72 -5.53 9.66
N ALA A 73 9.22 -6.65 9.14
CA ALA A 73 9.17 -7.89 9.89
C ALA A 73 10.58 -8.45 10.09
N SER A 74 10.92 -8.73 11.34
CA SER A 74 12.22 -9.27 11.72
C SER A 74 12.04 -10.36 12.78
N ARG A 75 13.11 -11.07 13.14
CA ARG A 75 13.05 -12.00 14.28
C ARG A 75 12.60 -11.32 15.59
N LYS A 76 12.87 -10.01 15.73
CA LYS A 76 12.48 -9.22 16.91
C LYS A 76 11.02 -8.75 16.83
N CYS A 77 10.51 -8.54 15.62
CA CYS A 77 9.15 -8.11 15.35
C CYS A 77 8.46 -9.07 14.37
N PRO A 78 8.15 -10.30 14.81
CA PRO A 78 7.49 -11.27 13.95
C PRO A 78 6.05 -10.86 13.66
N THR A 79 5.58 -11.14 12.45
CA THR A 79 4.17 -10.97 12.06
C THR A 79 3.85 -11.91 10.89
N GLU A 80 2.57 -12.25 10.75
CA GLU A 80 2.07 -12.92 9.55
C GLU A 80 2.20 -11.98 8.34
N PRO A 81 2.38 -12.50 7.12
CA PRO A 81 2.52 -11.66 5.93
C PRO A 81 1.24 -10.85 5.61
N PHE A 82 0.08 -11.39 5.98
CA PHE A 82 -1.22 -10.77 5.80
C PHE A 82 -2.00 -10.76 7.11
N VAL A 83 -2.80 -9.72 7.30
CA VAL A 83 -3.74 -9.61 8.42
C VAL A 83 -5.04 -9.01 7.93
N LEU A 84 -6.16 -9.66 8.25
CA LEU A 84 -7.48 -9.08 8.08
C LEU A 84 -7.73 -8.03 9.17
N PRO A 85 -8.04 -6.77 8.80
CA PRO A 85 -8.42 -5.75 9.76
C PRO A 85 -9.82 -6.05 10.35
N PRO A 86 -10.10 -5.61 11.58
CA PRO A 86 -11.45 -5.68 12.15
C PRO A 86 -12.49 -5.06 11.20
N LYS A 87 -13.65 -5.71 11.05
CA LYS A 87 -14.68 -5.33 10.07
C LYS A 87 -15.15 -3.88 10.23
N GLU A 88 -15.18 -3.39 11.46
CA GLU A 88 -15.59 -2.03 11.81
C GLU A 88 -14.61 -0.96 11.28
N GLN A 89 -13.40 -1.36 10.90
CA GLN A 89 -12.39 -0.48 10.33
C GLN A 89 -12.42 -0.42 8.80
N TRP A 90 -13.06 -1.38 8.11
CA TRP A 90 -13.10 -1.42 6.65
C TRP A 90 -13.59 -0.12 5.99
N PRO A 91 -14.66 0.55 6.50
CA PRO A 91 -15.12 1.83 5.94
C PRO A 91 -14.04 2.93 5.94
N LYS A 92 -13.05 2.88 6.83
CA LYS A 92 -12.00 3.89 6.94
C LYS A 92 -11.01 3.84 5.77
N LEU A 93 -10.92 2.72 5.06
CA LEU A 93 -10.04 2.58 3.89
C LEU A 93 -10.67 3.18 2.61
N VAL A 94 -12.00 3.20 2.52
CA VAL A 94 -12.74 3.65 1.33
C VAL A 94 -12.32 5.04 0.82
N PRO A 95 -12.26 6.11 1.65
CA PRO A 95 -11.81 7.41 1.18
C PRO A 95 -10.36 7.40 0.69
N THR A 96 -9.47 6.65 1.34
CA THR A 96 -8.08 6.46 0.92
C THR A 96 -7.99 5.80 -0.46
N LEU A 97 -8.78 4.75 -0.73
CA LEU A 97 -8.82 4.10 -2.04
C LEU A 97 -9.36 5.03 -3.13
N LYS A 98 -10.43 5.78 -2.85
CA LYS A 98 -10.96 6.79 -3.79
C LYS A 98 -9.90 7.86 -4.09
N LEU A 99 -9.17 8.32 -3.09
CA LEU A 99 -8.08 9.28 -3.29
C LEU A 99 -6.97 8.69 -4.17
N ILE A 100 -6.61 7.42 -3.96
CA ILE A 100 -5.62 6.73 -4.79
C ILE A 100 -6.07 6.68 -6.26
N ARG A 101 -7.32 6.27 -6.52
CA ARG A 101 -7.90 6.22 -7.87
C ARG A 101 -7.97 7.60 -8.53
N ASP A 102 -8.48 8.60 -7.79
CA ASP A 102 -8.88 9.89 -8.36
C ASP A 102 -7.73 10.90 -8.41
N HIS A 103 -6.67 10.71 -7.61
CA HIS A 103 -5.56 11.67 -7.50
C HIS A 103 -4.17 11.03 -7.62
N VAL A 104 -3.88 9.94 -6.90
CA VAL A 104 -2.51 9.36 -6.87
C VAL A 104 -2.16 8.72 -8.21
N GLN A 105 -2.99 7.79 -8.69
CA GLN A 105 -2.74 7.09 -9.95
C GLN A 105 -2.69 8.04 -11.16
N PRO A 106 -3.56 9.06 -11.28
CA PRO A 106 -3.41 10.10 -12.30
C PRO A 106 -2.11 10.92 -12.21
N SER A 107 -1.54 11.06 -11.01
CA SER A 107 -0.34 11.90 -10.80
C SER A 107 0.97 11.17 -11.07
N ILE A 108 1.05 9.87 -10.78
CA ILE A 108 2.31 9.10 -10.84
C ILE A 108 2.19 7.74 -11.53
N GLY A 109 1.02 7.41 -12.06
CA GLY A 109 0.73 6.12 -12.68
C GLY A 109 0.36 5.02 -11.67
N PRO A 110 0.30 3.75 -12.12
CA PRO A 110 -0.07 2.61 -11.28
C PRO A 110 0.87 2.43 -10.09
N VAL A 111 0.30 1.97 -8.97
CA VAL A 111 1.00 1.78 -7.69
C VAL A 111 0.69 0.40 -7.12
N GLU A 112 1.60 -0.15 -6.32
CA GLU A 112 1.41 -1.39 -5.56
C GLU A 112 1.48 -1.12 -4.05
N VAL A 113 0.71 -1.90 -3.27
CA VAL A 113 0.70 -1.81 -1.81
C VAL A 113 1.90 -2.53 -1.21
N VAL A 114 2.62 -1.82 -0.34
CA VAL A 114 3.73 -2.38 0.44
C VAL A 114 3.47 -2.35 1.95
N SER A 115 2.43 -1.66 2.41
CA SER A 115 1.90 -1.77 3.78
C SER A 115 0.44 -1.35 3.85
N GLY A 116 -0.39 -2.14 4.52
CA GLY A 116 -1.79 -1.87 4.82
C GLY A 116 -2.05 -1.83 6.33
N PHE A 117 -3.03 -2.60 6.81
CA PHE A 117 -3.33 -2.65 8.25
C PHE A 117 -2.14 -3.12 9.08
N ARG A 118 -1.95 -2.51 10.26
CA ARG A 118 -0.98 -2.99 11.26
C ARG A 118 -1.69 -3.23 12.58
N THR A 119 -1.42 -4.39 13.20
CA THR A 119 -1.86 -4.63 14.58
C THR A 119 -1.13 -3.69 15.54
N LYS A 120 -1.73 -3.41 16.71
CA LYS A 120 -1.09 -2.58 17.75
C LYS A 120 0.29 -3.11 18.13
N GLY A 121 0.41 -4.43 18.34
CA GLY A 121 1.66 -5.09 18.71
C GLY A 121 2.74 -4.95 17.63
N PHE A 122 2.40 -5.23 16.36
CA PHE A 122 3.36 -5.09 15.27
C PHE A 122 3.81 -3.65 15.09
N ASN A 123 2.86 -2.70 15.04
CA ASN A 123 3.18 -1.27 14.89
C ASN A 123 4.09 -0.75 16.02
N ALA A 124 3.82 -1.11 17.27
CA ALA A 124 4.67 -0.72 18.39
C ALA A 124 6.08 -1.33 18.28
N CYS A 125 6.19 -2.60 17.90
CA CYS A 125 7.47 -3.29 17.78
C CYS A 125 8.39 -2.64 16.73
N ILE A 126 7.84 -2.25 15.58
CA ILE A 126 8.59 -1.57 14.52
C ILE A 126 8.84 -0.07 14.79
N GLY A 127 8.50 0.42 15.98
CA GLY A 127 8.63 1.84 16.35
C GLY A 127 7.66 2.78 15.64
N GLY A 128 6.54 2.24 15.15
CA GLY A 128 5.50 3.03 14.48
C GLY A 128 4.80 4.00 15.43
N ALA A 129 4.30 5.11 14.88
CA ALA A 129 3.61 6.12 15.66
C ALA A 129 2.37 5.53 16.39
N SER A 130 2.16 5.94 17.65
CA SER A 130 1.04 5.46 18.48
C SER A 130 -0.34 5.82 17.91
N ARG A 131 -0.42 6.91 17.13
CA ARG A 131 -1.62 7.37 16.41
C ARG A 131 -1.57 7.09 14.91
N SER A 132 -0.79 6.10 14.47
CA SER A 132 -0.66 5.73 13.06
C SER A 132 -2.02 5.40 12.43
N ALA A 133 -2.28 5.91 11.22
CA ALA A 133 -3.49 5.60 10.47
C ALA A 133 -3.55 4.13 10.01
N HIS A 134 -2.42 3.43 9.93
CA HIS A 134 -2.37 1.98 9.68
C HIS A 134 -3.07 1.16 10.77
N LEU A 135 -3.10 1.64 12.02
CA LEU A 135 -3.81 0.98 13.14
C LEU A 135 -5.33 1.02 13.01
N GLN A 136 -5.83 1.87 12.11
CA GLN A 136 -7.26 2.08 11.87
C GLN A 136 -7.67 1.62 10.47
N PHE A 137 -6.78 0.92 9.75
CA PHE A 137 -6.96 0.52 8.36
C PHE A 137 -7.33 1.69 7.42
N GLY A 138 -6.84 2.88 7.75
CA GLY A 138 -7.13 4.09 7.00
C GLY A 138 -6.01 4.54 6.07
N ALA A 139 -4.91 3.79 6.04
CA ALA A 139 -3.69 4.18 5.36
C ALA A 139 -3.08 3.03 4.57
N LEU A 140 -2.42 3.39 3.48
CA LEU A 140 -1.58 2.51 2.69
C LEU A 140 -0.21 3.16 2.49
N ASP A 141 0.84 2.34 2.62
CA ASP A 141 2.12 2.67 2.04
C ASP A 141 2.23 2.00 0.67
N LEU A 142 2.70 2.76 -0.30
CA LEU A 142 2.64 2.45 -1.72
C LEU A 142 4.01 2.69 -2.36
N ILE A 143 4.23 2.02 -3.49
CA ILE A 143 5.33 2.31 -4.41
C ILE A 143 4.79 2.36 -5.85
N PRO A 144 5.41 3.09 -6.78
CA PRO A 144 5.07 3.00 -8.20
C PRO A 144 5.36 1.61 -8.75
N VAL A 145 4.46 1.07 -9.59
CA VAL A 145 4.71 -0.20 -10.32
C VAL A 145 5.89 -0.05 -11.27
N ASN A 146 6.02 1.12 -11.90
CA ASN A 146 7.14 1.49 -12.75
C ASN A 146 7.91 2.64 -12.11
N PRO A 147 8.92 2.35 -11.26
CA PRO A 147 9.70 3.40 -10.60
C PRO A 147 10.39 4.32 -11.61
N ALA A 148 10.34 5.63 -11.36
CA ALA A 148 11.03 6.60 -12.19
C ALA A 148 12.56 6.42 -12.08
N LYS A 149 13.30 6.69 -13.16
CA LYS A 149 14.77 6.65 -13.11
C LYS A 149 15.33 7.74 -12.18
N ALA A 150 14.76 8.93 -12.25
CA ALA A 150 15.08 10.02 -11.36
C ALA A 150 14.24 9.91 -10.08
N PRO A 151 14.83 9.60 -8.91
CA PRO A 151 14.06 9.27 -7.70
C PRO A 151 13.13 10.37 -7.22
N HIS A 152 13.42 11.64 -7.53
CA HIS A 152 12.65 12.80 -7.08
C HIS A 152 11.35 13.03 -7.87
N GLU A 153 11.25 12.53 -9.10
CA GLU A 153 10.12 12.81 -10.01
C GLU A 153 8.75 12.46 -9.41
N PRO A 154 8.49 11.21 -8.94
CA PRO A 154 7.19 10.87 -8.38
C PRO A 154 6.87 11.72 -7.14
N TYR A 155 7.86 12.07 -6.33
CA TYR A 155 7.64 12.90 -5.16
C TYR A 155 7.30 14.35 -5.52
N LYS A 156 7.88 14.94 -6.56
CA LYS A 156 7.45 16.25 -7.08
C LYS A 156 5.98 16.22 -7.50
N SER A 157 5.58 15.20 -8.26
CA SER A 157 4.18 15.03 -8.69
C SER A 157 3.24 14.82 -7.51
N LEU A 158 3.60 13.95 -6.56
CA LEU A 158 2.82 13.74 -5.32
C LEU A 158 2.69 15.02 -4.50
N CYS A 159 3.75 15.81 -4.38
CA CYS A 159 3.71 17.07 -3.64
C CYS A 159 2.86 18.12 -4.35
N ARG A 160 2.90 18.18 -5.69
CA ARG A 160 1.99 19.04 -6.48
C ARG A 160 0.53 18.64 -6.28
N MET A 161 0.23 17.34 -6.42
CA MET A 161 -1.08 16.76 -6.14
C MET A 161 -1.53 17.12 -4.71
N TRP A 162 -0.68 16.88 -3.71
CA TRP A 162 -1.00 17.22 -2.34
C TRP A 162 -1.32 18.70 -2.16
N ARG A 163 -0.64 19.64 -2.80
CA ARG A 163 -1.00 21.07 -2.67
C ARG A 163 -2.36 21.39 -3.26
N THR A 164 -2.73 20.78 -4.38
CA THR A 164 -3.95 21.10 -5.11
C THR A 164 -5.18 20.33 -4.65
N THR A 165 -5.02 19.18 -4.00
CA THR A 165 -6.14 18.42 -3.42
C THR A 165 -6.88 19.27 -2.36
N PRO A 166 -8.21 19.41 -2.43
CA PRO A 166 -8.99 20.14 -1.44
C PRO A 166 -8.76 19.65 0.00
N THR A 167 -8.82 20.57 0.97
CA THR A 167 -8.67 20.25 2.39
C THR A 167 -9.77 19.34 2.91
N THR A 168 -10.96 19.36 2.30
CA THR A 168 -12.10 18.50 2.59
C THR A 168 -11.83 17.01 2.39
N LEU A 169 -10.84 16.64 1.55
CA LEU A 169 -10.42 15.25 1.36
C LEU A 169 -9.42 14.77 2.42
N ALA A 170 -8.98 15.65 3.33
CA ALA A 170 -8.15 15.32 4.47
C ALA A 170 -6.87 14.51 4.13
N LEU A 171 -6.27 14.80 2.97
CA LEU A 171 -5.11 14.06 2.45
C LEU A 171 -3.86 14.19 3.33
N GLY A 172 -3.49 13.07 3.96
CA GLY A 172 -2.18 12.85 4.56
C GLY A 172 -1.21 12.26 3.52
N LEU A 173 -0.06 12.92 3.30
CA LEU A 173 0.99 12.45 2.40
C LEU A 173 2.35 12.35 3.09
N GLY A 174 2.87 11.14 3.24
CA GLY A 174 4.25 10.89 3.64
C GLY A 174 5.15 10.69 2.42
N ALA A 175 5.90 11.71 2.02
CA ALA A 175 6.83 11.64 0.88
C ALA A 175 8.24 11.31 1.40
N TYR A 176 8.61 10.01 1.44
CA TYR A 176 9.87 9.53 2.03
C TYR A 176 11.09 9.73 1.13
N TYR A 177 11.20 10.91 0.53
CA TYR A 177 12.33 11.35 -0.25
C TYR A 177 13.21 12.27 0.56
N ASP A 178 14.52 12.09 0.43
CA ASP A 178 15.52 13.00 0.97
C ASP A 178 16.39 13.49 -0.18
N PRO A 179 16.30 14.78 -0.52
CA PRO A 179 17.02 15.37 -1.64
C PRO A 179 18.53 15.47 -1.41
N ASP A 180 18.99 15.40 -0.15
CA ASP A 180 20.41 15.57 0.21
C ASP A 180 21.15 14.22 0.28
N TYR A 181 20.46 13.12 -0.04
CA TYR A 181 21.05 11.79 -0.04
C TYR A 181 21.06 11.15 -1.42
N VAL A 182 22.25 10.75 -1.82
CA VAL A 182 22.52 10.03 -3.06
C VAL A 182 22.83 8.58 -2.72
N GLY A 183 21.81 7.73 -2.82
CA GLY A 183 21.91 6.28 -2.61
C GLY A 183 20.57 5.61 -2.87
N PRO A 184 20.50 4.27 -2.87
CA PRO A 184 19.24 3.56 -3.10
C PRO A 184 18.30 3.73 -1.89
N ARG A 185 17.51 4.80 -1.83
CA ARG A 185 16.42 4.89 -0.84
C ARG A 185 15.16 4.25 -1.34
N GLY A 186 15.02 2.97 -1.04
CA GLY A 186 13.78 2.23 -1.22
C GLY A 186 13.25 2.25 -2.66
N ARG A 187 12.06 1.67 -2.86
CA ARG A 187 11.39 1.59 -4.17
C ARG A 187 10.49 2.82 -4.41
N GLN A 188 10.95 4.03 -4.08
CA GLN A 188 10.12 5.26 -4.13
C GLN A 188 8.85 5.17 -3.27
N ARG A 189 8.99 4.67 -2.04
CA ARG A 189 7.88 4.45 -1.12
C ARG A 189 7.29 5.77 -0.60
N PHE A 190 5.98 5.81 -0.50
CA PHE A 190 5.24 6.92 0.09
C PHE A 190 4.01 6.41 0.85
N HIS A 191 3.40 7.29 1.66
CA HIS A 191 2.23 7.01 2.47
C HIS A 191 1.03 7.86 2.04
N ILE A 192 -0.16 7.26 2.02
CA ILE A 192 -1.43 7.95 1.80
C ILE A 192 -2.45 7.55 2.87
N ASP A 193 -3.12 8.54 3.43
CA ASP A 193 -4.30 8.38 4.29
C ASP A 193 -5.24 9.58 4.15
N THR A 194 -6.44 9.49 4.74
CA THR A 194 -7.44 10.56 4.73
C THR A 194 -7.83 11.04 6.14
N PHE A 195 -6.87 11.09 7.07
CA PHE A 195 -7.13 11.47 8.48
C PHE A 195 -6.83 12.94 8.78
N GLY A 196 -6.32 13.69 7.81
CA GLY A 196 -6.09 15.12 7.93
C GLY A 196 -5.17 15.65 6.84
N LYS A 197 -5.38 16.91 6.43
CA LYS A 197 -4.50 17.58 5.46
C LYS A 197 -3.12 17.81 6.07
N ARG A 198 -2.17 16.90 5.83
CA ARG A 198 -0.82 16.96 6.44
C ARG A 198 0.22 16.31 5.56
N THR A 199 1.48 16.65 5.78
CA THR A 199 2.62 16.01 5.11
C THR A 199 3.82 15.87 6.04
N TRP A 200 4.63 14.84 5.79
CA TRP A 200 5.88 14.54 6.48
C TRP A 200 6.83 13.87 5.49
N GLY A 201 8.10 13.74 5.85
CA GLY A 201 9.07 13.06 4.98
C GLY A 201 9.91 12.03 5.69
N PHE A 202 11.14 11.85 5.22
CA PHE A 202 12.03 10.72 5.59
C PHE A 202 12.32 10.61 7.10
N GLY A 203 12.25 11.71 7.84
CA GLY A 203 12.40 11.74 9.30
C GLY A 203 11.07 11.59 10.07
N TYR A 204 10.01 11.13 9.40
CA TYR A 204 8.68 10.91 9.98
C TYR A 204 8.00 12.16 10.59
N GLY A 205 8.41 13.36 10.15
CA GLY A 205 7.84 14.62 10.61
C GLY A 205 7.80 15.70 9.53
N ALA A 206 7.10 16.80 9.81
CA ALA A 206 6.94 17.91 8.87
C ALA A 206 8.27 18.60 8.51
N LYS A 207 9.23 18.65 9.45
CA LYS A 207 10.56 19.26 9.24
C LYS A 207 11.35 18.65 8.08
N THR A 208 11.06 17.39 7.76
CA THR A 208 11.72 16.66 6.67
C THR A 208 10.78 16.39 5.51
N SER A 209 9.58 17.00 5.49
CA SER A 209 8.65 16.85 4.37
C SER A 209 9.22 17.46 3.11
N PHE A 210 9.43 16.62 2.10
CA PHE A 210 9.82 17.11 0.78
C PHE A 210 8.76 18.05 0.19
N CYS A 211 7.48 17.86 0.50
CA CYS A 211 6.41 18.72 -0.03
C CYS A 211 6.40 20.15 0.53
N LEU A 212 7.15 20.39 1.60
CA LEU A 212 7.38 21.72 2.17
C LEU A 212 8.74 22.30 1.75
N ASP A 213 9.59 21.53 1.07
CA ASP A 213 10.87 21.98 0.51
C ASP A 213 10.64 22.68 -0.84
N ASP A 214 11.34 23.79 -1.09
CA ASP A 214 11.19 24.54 -2.34
C ASP A 214 11.62 23.76 -3.59
N ARG A 215 12.52 22.78 -3.45
CA ARG A 215 12.95 21.88 -4.53
C ARG A 215 11.83 20.97 -5.03
N SER A 216 10.71 20.89 -4.33
CA SER A 216 9.54 20.08 -4.71
C SER A 216 8.47 20.84 -5.52
N ARG A 217 8.76 22.09 -5.89
CA ARG A 217 7.88 22.93 -6.72
C ARG A 217 8.12 22.70 -8.22
#